data_AF-A0A0R2JMQ6-F1
#
_entry.id   AF-A0A0R2JMQ6-F1
#
_cell.length_a   1.000
_cell.length_b   1.000
_cell.length_c   1.000
_cell.angle_alpha   90.00
_cell.angle_beta   90.00
_cell.angle_gamma   90.00
#
_symmetry.space_group_name_H-M   'P 1'
#
loop_
_entity.id
_entity.type
_entity.pdbx_description
1 polymer ?
#
loop_
_entity_poly.entity_id
_entity_poly.type
_entity_poly.pdbx_seq_one_letter_code
_entity_poly.pdbx_strand_id
1 'polypeptide(L)' 'MTKKTLEQYGIDFVEKNVEEDAQAMDTLKSQGYQAVPVVFADQAEPIKGFRPDLLKQLKVAI' A
#
# COMPACT_ATOMS: atom_id res chain seq x y z
N MET A 1 -11.08 -3.22 4.04
CA MET A 1 -10.95 -2.60 5.39
C MET A 1 -9.77 -1.62 5.46
N THR A 2 -8.68 -1.84 4.72
CA THR A 2 -7.54 -0.91 4.55
C THR A 2 -7.91 0.50 4.14
N LYS A 3 -8.76 0.65 3.11
CA LYS A 3 -9.22 1.96 2.62
C LYS A 3 -9.96 2.75 3.68
N LYS A 4 -10.95 2.15 4.33
CA LYS A 4 -11.71 2.80 5.42
C LYS A 4 -10.80 3.26 6.56
N THR A 5 -9.75 2.50 6.85
CA THR A 5 -8.75 2.87 7.86
C THR A 5 -7.89 4.06 7.41
N LEU A 6 -7.43 4.08 6.15
CA LEU A 6 -6.69 5.21 5.58
C LEU A 6 -7.55 6.49 5.49
N GLU A 7 -8.79 6.36 5.02
CA GLU A 7 -9.79 7.45 4.99
C GLU A 7 -10.10 7.97 6.39
N GLN A 8 -10.29 7.07 7.39
CA GLN A 8 -10.47 7.47 8.79
C GLN A 8 -9.26 8.19 9.37
N TYR A 9 -8.05 7.90 8.87
CA TYR A 9 -6.84 8.56 9.29
C TYR A 9 -6.55 9.85 8.51
N GLY A 10 -7.35 10.18 7.49
CA GLY A 10 -7.12 11.35 6.64
C GLY A 10 -5.81 11.25 5.85
N ILE A 11 -5.35 10.03 5.58
CA ILE A 11 -4.13 9.77 4.82
C ILE A 11 -4.54 9.73 3.35
N ASP A 12 -3.99 10.63 2.53
CA ASP A 12 -4.13 10.56 1.08
C ASP A 12 -3.44 9.28 0.58
N PHE A 13 -4.21 8.41 -0.08
CA PHE A 13 -3.69 7.20 -0.69
C PHE A 13 -4.20 7.09 -2.13
N VAL A 14 -3.35 6.57 -3.00
CA VAL A 14 -3.72 6.23 -4.37
C VAL A 14 -3.88 4.72 -4.44
N GLU A 15 -5.08 4.28 -4.75
CA GLU A 15 -5.30 2.88 -5.10
C GLU A 15 -4.87 2.65 -6.54
N LYS A 16 -3.98 1.68 -6.74
CA LYS A 16 -3.61 1.21 -8.07
C LYS A 16 -3.92 -0.28 -8.17
N ASN A 17 -4.90 -0.62 -8.99
CA ASN A 17 -5.32 -2.00 -9.19
C ASN A 17 -4.37 -2.69 -10.17
N VAL A 18 -3.69 -3.74 -9.71
CA VAL A 18 -2.73 -4.51 -10.51
C VAL A 18 -3.41 -5.47 -11.48
N GLU A 19 -4.71 -5.76 -11.28
CA GLU A 19 -5.51 -6.55 -12.22
C GLU A 19 -5.90 -5.73 -13.46
N GLU A 20 -6.10 -4.42 -13.28
CA GLU A 20 -6.44 -3.51 -14.38
C GLU A 20 -5.18 -2.89 -15.02
N ASP A 21 -4.11 -2.71 -14.24
CA ASP A 21 -2.85 -2.13 -14.70
C ASP A 21 -1.73 -3.17 -14.74
N ALA A 22 -1.52 -3.75 -15.92
CA ALA A 22 -0.45 -4.72 -16.16
C ALA A 22 0.94 -4.15 -15.86
N GLN A 23 1.17 -2.83 -16.02
CA GLN A 23 2.46 -2.22 -15.68
C GLN A 23 2.68 -2.19 -14.16
N ALA A 24 1.62 -2.02 -13.37
CA ALA A 24 1.72 -2.11 -11.91
C ALA A 24 2.08 -3.55 -11.47
N MET A 25 1.48 -4.56 -12.10
CA MET A 25 1.83 -5.96 -11.86
C MET A 25 3.30 -6.24 -12.22
N ASP A 26 3.77 -5.73 -13.36
CA ASP A 26 5.16 -5.91 -13.80
C ASP A 26 6.15 -5.21 -12.85
N THR A 27 5.80 -4.00 -12.40
CA THR A 27 6.58 -3.24 -11.40
C THR A 27 6.70 -4.02 -10.09
N LEU A 28 5.59 -4.59 -9.59
CA LEU A 28 5.59 -5.40 -8.37
C LEU A 28 6.47 -6.65 -8.53
N LYS A 29 6.36 -7.36 -9.66
CA LYS A 29 7.19 -8.52 -9.96
C LYS A 29 8.67 -8.14 -10.05
N SER A 30 9.00 -7.03 -10.72
CA SER A 30 10.37 -6.53 -10.86
C SER A 30 10.97 -6.15 -9.51
N GLN A 31 10.16 -5.67 -8.57
CA GLN A 31 10.62 -5.38 -7.21
C GLN A 31 10.59 -6.62 -6.28
N GLY A 32 10.20 -7.80 -6.78
CA GLY A 32 10.20 -9.06 -6.02
C GLY A 32 9.00 -9.24 -5.10
N TYR A 33 7.92 -8.49 -5.30
CA TYR A 33 6.66 -8.70 -4.57
C TYR A 33 5.89 -9.86 -5.20
N GLN A 34 5.60 -10.87 -4.39
CA GLN A 34 4.81 -12.05 -4.81
C GLN A 34 3.40 -12.07 -4.20
N ALA A 35 3.07 -11.10 -3.36
CA ALA A 35 1.80 -11.03 -2.66
C ALA A 35 1.21 -9.62 -2.74
N VAL A 36 -0.08 -9.55 -3.03
CA VAL A 36 -0.91 -8.33 -3.03
C VAL A 36 -1.97 -8.43 -1.92
N PRO A 37 -2.47 -7.31 -1.37
CA PRO A 37 -2.21 -5.91 -1.73
C PRO A 37 -0.83 -5.41 -1.26
N VAL A 38 -0.19 -4.50 -2.00
CA VAL A 38 1.06 -3.83 -1.57
C VAL A 38 0.76 -2.34 -1.41
N VAL A 39 1.14 -1.76 -0.27
CA VAL A 39 0.98 -0.33 0.01
C VAL A 39 2.36 0.32 0.00
N PHE A 40 2.56 1.25 -0.94
CA PHE A 40 3.75 2.09 -0.98
C PHE A 40 3.45 3.37 -0.20
N ALA A 41 4.40 3.79 0.62
CA ALA A 41 4.35 5.06 1.33
C ALA A 41 5.66 5.81 1.07
N ASP A 42 5.58 7.10 0.76
CA ASP A 42 6.75 7.92 0.40
C ASP A 42 7.86 7.91 1.46
N GLN A 43 7.49 7.78 2.74
CA GLN A 43 8.42 7.83 3.87
C GLN A 43 8.53 6.51 4.65
N ALA A 44 8.00 5.40 4.13
CA ALA A 44 8.06 4.11 4.82
C ALA A 44 8.30 2.94 3.88
N GLU A 45 8.79 1.84 4.43
CA GLU A 45 8.98 0.62 3.66
C GLU A 45 7.66 0.11 3.07
N PRO A 46 7.67 -0.42 1.84
CA PRO A 46 6.44 -0.89 1.20
C PRO A 46 5.83 -2.07 1.97
N ILE A 47 4.57 -1.90 2.35
CA ILE A 47 3.83 -2.84 3.17
C ILE A 47 3.28 -3.94 2.26
N LYS A 48 3.71 -5.18 2.51
CA LYS A 48 3.23 -6.36 1.79
C LYS A 48 2.02 -6.96 2.51
N GLY A 49 0.90 -7.09 1.82
CA GLY A 49 -0.35 -7.63 2.32
C GLY A 49 -1.18 -6.63 3.13
N PHE A 50 -2.27 -7.12 3.71
CA PHE A 50 -3.13 -6.32 4.59
C PHE A 50 -2.56 -6.26 6.01
N ARG A 51 -1.81 -5.21 6.33
CA ARG A 51 -1.18 -5.02 7.65
C ARG A 51 -1.70 -3.75 8.34
N PRO A 52 -2.78 -3.86 9.14
CA PRO A 52 -3.32 -2.71 9.90
C PRO A 52 -2.31 -2.08 10.86
N ASP A 53 -1.35 -2.86 11.36
CA ASP A 53 -0.30 -2.37 12.26
C ASP A 53 0.65 -1.39 11.55
N LEU A 54 1.01 -1.67 10.30
CA LEU A 54 1.91 -0.82 9.51
C LEU A 54 1.19 0.44 9.02
N LEU A 55 -0.10 0.33 8.69
CA LEU A 55 -0.95 1.48 8.37
C LEU A 55 -1.08 2.44 9.55
N LYS A 56 -1.10 1.93 10.78
CA LYS A 56 -1.03 2.77 11.98
C LYS A 56 0.33 3.44 12.16
N GLN A 57 1.43 2.84 11.71
CA GLN A 57 2.75 3.47 11.77
C GLN A 57 2.89 4.64 10.78
N LEU A 58 2.21 4.58 9.62
CA LEU A 58 2.14 5.71 8.69
C LEU A 58 1.54 6.97 9.33
N LYS A 59 0.68 6.82 10.35
CA LYS A 59 0.14 7.93 11.15
C LYS A 59 1.19 8.59 12.06
N VAL A 60 2.20 7.84 12.52
CA VAL A 60 3.13 8.29 13.58
C VAL A 60 4.27 9.14 13.02
N ALA A 61 4.46 9.17 11.69
CA ALA A 61 5.42 10.05 11.04
C ALA A 61 4.83 11.43 10.73
N ILE A 62 4.25 12.10 11.74
CA ILE A 62 4.00 13.56 11.75
C ILE A 62 4.31 14.09 13.14
#